data_AF-A0AAV8X876-F1
#
_entry.id   AF-A0AAV8X876-F1
#
_cell.length_a   1.000
_cell.length_b   1.000
_cell.length_c   1.000
_cell.angle_alpha   90.00
_cell.angle_beta   90.00
_cell.angle_gamma   90.00
#
_symmetry.space_group_name_H-M   'P 1'
#
loop_
_entity.id
_entity.type
_entity.pdbx_description
1 polymer ?
#
loop_
_entity_poly.entity_id
_entity_poly.type
_entity_poly.pdbx_seq_one_letter_code
_entity_poly.pdbx_strand_id
1 'polypeptide(L)'
;MRELVKQKQIIMQDHSLAPEAKTHQIQNLCLTHSSGPVLLEDLALTFTYSPSSSVFGFTSVDLVNSGADIEVNIENVEEYAELTTQFCLDKGIARQLEAFYKGFSMVFPMEKLAAFSPDEMCMMLCGDQNPEWSRDDLINYTEPKLGYTKRQPRLFKIR
;
A
#
# COMPACT_ATOMS: atom_id res chain seq x y z
N MET A 1 -8.73 5.79 7.47
CA MET A 1 -9.62 4.61 7.52
C MET A 1 -8.96 3.37 8.13
N ARG A 2 -7.92 2.77 7.51
CA ARG A 2 -7.26 1.58 8.10
C ARG A 2 -6.72 1.79 9.52
N GLU A 3 -6.14 2.96 9.81
CA GLU A 3 -5.68 3.28 11.16
C GLU A 3 -6.83 3.32 12.17
N LEU A 4 -7.96 3.93 11.80
CA LEU A 4 -9.16 3.96 12.65
C LEU A 4 -9.69 2.55 12.93
N VAL A 5 -9.75 1.70 11.89
CA VAL A 5 -10.12 0.28 12.03
C VAL A 5 -9.17 -0.45 12.99
N LYS A 6 -7.85 -0.24 12.84
CA LYS A 6 -6.86 -0.85 13.72
C LYS A 6 -7.05 -0.44 15.18
N GLN A 7 -7.30 0.85 15.44
CA GLN A 7 -7.57 1.35 16.78
C GLN A 7 -8.85 0.77 17.38
N LYS A 8 -9.94 0.70 16.60
CA LYS A 8 -11.19 0.03 17.01
C LYS A 8 -10.93 -1.42 17.41
N GLN A 9 -10.19 -2.17 16.58
CA GLN A 9 -9.86 -3.57 16.87
C GLN A 9 -9.00 -3.73 18.14
N ILE A 10 -8.04 -2.84 18.37
CA ILE A 10 -7.23 -2.85 19.61
C ILE A 10 -8.13 -2.68 20.84
N ILE A 11 -9.07 -1.72 20.82
CA ILE A 11 -10.00 -1.48 21.94
C ILE A 11 -10.94 -2.68 22.14
N MET A 12 -11.45 -3.27 21.06
CA MET A 12 -12.32 -4.44 21.13
C MET A 12 -11.60 -5.65 21.75
N GLN A 13 -10.33 -5.87 21.40
CA GLN A 13 -9.51 -6.99 21.88
C GLN A 13 -8.92 -6.76 23.27
N ASP A 14 -8.99 -5.55 23.82
CA ASP A 14 -8.50 -5.26 25.17
C ASP A 14 -9.37 -5.92 26.25
N HIS A 15 -8.84 -6.95 26.93
CA HIS A 15 -9.56 -7.65 27.99
C HIS A 15 -9.58 -6.91 29.33
N SER A 16 -8.83 -5.82 29.49
CA SER A 16 -8.80 -5.01 30.71
C SER A 16 -9.96 -4.01 30.82
N LEU A 17 -10.61 -3.71 29.69
CA LEU A 17 -11.69 -2.73 29.60
C LEU A 17 -13.07 -3.37 29.78
N ALA A 18 -13.92 -2.72 30.59
CA ALA A 18 -15.33 -3.06 30.68
C ALA A 18 -16.06 -2.80 29.34
N PRO A 19 -17.14 -3.54 29.02
CA PRO A 19 -17.89 -3.37 27.78
C PRO A 19 -18.38 -1.94 27.51
N GLU A 20 -18.83 -1.24 28.56
CA GLU A 20 -19.31 0.14 28.48
C GLU A 20 -18.14 1.10 28.15
N ALA A 21 -16.97 0.86 28.76
CA ALA A 21 -15.77 1.63 28.50
C ALA A 21 -15.28 1.44 27.05
N LYS A 22 -15.35 0.21 26.51
CA LYS A 22 -15.05 -0.06 25.10
C LYS A 22 -15.97 0.70 24.17
N THR A 23 -17.27 0.63 24.42
CA THR A 23 -18.29 1.31 23.61
C THR A 23 -18.04 2.82 23.59
N HIS A 24 -17.79 3.41 24.77
CA HIS A 24 -17.49 4.84 24.89
C HIS A 24 -16.19 5.22 24.16
N GLN A 25 -15.13 4.43 24.26
CA GLN A 25 -13.88 4.71 23.54
C GLN A 25 -14.04 4.60 22.03
N ILE A 26 -14.75 3.57 21.54
CA ILE A 26 -15.00 3.35 20.12
C ILE A 26 -15.84 4.48 19.52
N GLN A 27 -16.86 4.95 20.23
CA GLN A 27 -17.70 6.08 19.78
C GLN A 27 -16.94 7.40 19.68
N ASN A 28 -15.88 7.59 20.47
CA ASN A 28 -15.05 8.79 20.46
C ASN A 28 -13.77 8.63 19.62
N LEU A 29 -13.68 7.61 18.75
CA LEU A 29 -12.52 7.44 17.88
C LEU A 29 -12.47 8.53 16.82
N CYS A 30 -11.30 9.13 16.67
CA CYS A 30 -11.03 10.19 15.69
C CYS A 30 -9.89 9.79 14.74
N LEU A 31 -9.94 10.31 13.53
CA LEU A 31 -8.83 10.28 12.59
C LEU A 31 -7.83 11.37 12.94
N THR A 32 -6.54 11.05 12.86
CA THR A 32 -5.46 12.03 13.02
C THR A 32 -5.26 12.79 11.71
N HIS A 33 -5.53 14.09 11.72
CA HIS A 33 -5.23 14.98 10.60
C HIS A 33 -4.26 16.08 11.03
N SER A 34 -3.54 16.66 10.07
CA SER A 34 -2.60 17.77 10.31
C SER A 34 -3.25 18.99 11.01
N SER A 35 -4.55 19.16 10.81
CA SER A 35 -5.36 20.23 11.40
C SER A 35 -6.00 19.88 12.75
N GLY A 36 -5.82 18.66 13.26
CA GLY A 36 -6.43 18.16 14.49
C GLY A 36 -7.17 16.83 14.33
N PRO A 37 -7.82 16.34 15.40
CA PRO A 37 -8.67 15.15 15.35
C PRO A 37 -9.94 15.42 14.53
N VAL A 38 -10.33 14.47 13.68
CA VAL A 38 -11.54 14.55 12.84
C VAL A 38 -12.42 13.35 13.13
N LEU A 39 -13.71 13.57 13.41
CA LEU A 39 -14.66 12.48 13.62
C LEU A 39 -15.01 11.81 12.28
N LEU A 40 -15.38 10.53 12.33
CA LEU A 40 -15.78 9.80 11.13
C LEU A 40 -17.03 10.41 10.47
N GLU A 41 -18.00 10.80 11.30
CA GLU A 41 -19.26 11.41 10.86
C GLU A 41 -19.06 12.76 10.14
N ASP A 42 -18.05 13.54 10.53
CA ASP A 42 -17.72 14.82 9.89
C ASP A 42 -17.23 14.67 8.44
N LEU A 43 -16.79 13.46 8.05
CA LEU A 43 -16.32 13.20 6.70
C LEU A 43 -17.45 12.95 5.69
N ALA A 44 -18.68 12.71 6.15
CA ALA A 44 -19.85 12.41 5.31
C ALA A 44 -19.56 11.34 4.24
N LEU A 45 -18.82 10.28 4.63
CA LEU A 45 -18.46 9.20 3.73
C LEU A 45 -19.68 8.31 3.48
N THR A 46 -19.79 7.83 2.25
CA THR A 46 -20.76 6.79 1.86
C THR A 46 -20.00 5.57 1.36
N PHE A 47 -20.69 4.46 1.09
CA PHE A 47 -20.08 3.26 0.49
C PHE A 47 -19.77 3.46 -1.01
N THR A 48 -19.11 4.56 -1.34
CA THR A 48 -18.63 4.92 -2.67
C THR A 48 -17.13 5.16 -2.63
N TYR A 49 -16.43 4.72 -3.66
CA TYR A 49 -15.04 5.05 -3.89
C TYR A 49 -14.94 6.19 -4.90
N SER A 50 -14.30 7.29 -4.49
CA SER A 50 -14.03 8.44 -5.34
C SER A 50 -12.51 8.60 -5.53
N PRO A 51 -11.96 8.36 -6.73
CA PRO A 51 -10.53 8.48 -6.96
C PRO A 51 -10.09 9.95 -6.90
N SER A 52 -8.87 10.19 -6.44
CA SER A 52 -8.28 11.54 -6.39
C SER A 52 -7.88 12.07 -7.77
N SER A 53 -7.85 11.22 -8.79
CA SER A 53 -7.44 11.56 -10.16
C SER A 53 -8.58 11.31 -11.15
N SER A 54 -8.72 12.20 -12.14
CA SER A 54 -9.69 12.04 -13.23
C SER A 54 -9.26 11.03 -14.31
N VAL A 55 -8.02 10.53 -14.25
CA VAL A 55 -7.47 9.57 -15.23
C VAL A 55 -8.26 8.26 -15.26
N PHE A 56 -8.93 7.91 -14.16
CA PHE A 56 -9.73 6.69 -14.07
C PHE A 56 -11.02 6.71 -14.89
N GLY A 57 -11.44 7.89 -15.40
CA GLY A 57 -12.60 8.00 -16.29
C GLY A 57 -13.96 7.84 -15.59
N PHE A 58 -14.00 7.86 -14.26
CA PHE A 58 -15.20 7.90 -13.44
C PHE A 58 -14.99 8.82 -12.23
N THR A 59 -16.06 9.42 -11.74
CA THR A 59 -16.03 10.34 -10.58
C THR A 59 -16.17 9.59 -9.26
N SER A 60 -17.05 8.58 -9.23
CA SER A 60 -17.24 7.69 -8.09
C SER A 60 -17.77 6.33 -8.56
N VAL A 61 -17.57 5.30 -7.74
CA VAL A 61 -18.11 3.96 -7.94
C VAL A 61 -18.69 3.44 -6.64
N ASP A 62 -19.88 2.88 -6.70
CA ASP A 62 -20.52 2.17 -5.61
C ASP A 62 -19.73 0.91 -5.22
N LEU A 63 -19.33 0.81 -3.96
CA LEU A 63 -18.62 -0.36 -3.41
C LEU A 63 -19.59 -1.52 -3.10
N VAL A 64 -20.83 -1.18 -2.78
CA VAL A 64 -21.97 -2.09 -2.60
C VAL A 64 -23.15 -1.53 -3.39
N ASN A 65 -24.19 -2.35 -3.61
CA ASN A 65 -25.39 -1.88 -4.31
C ASN A 65 -26.05 -0.70 -3.57
N SER A 66 -26.31 0.41 -4.27
CA SER A 66 -26.80 1.66 -3.68
C SER A 66 -25.87 2.23 -2.61
N GLY A 67 -24.56 2.10 -2.83
CA GLY A 67 -23.53 2.51 -1.86
C GLY A 67 -23.57 4.00 -1.54
N ALA A 68 -24.01 4.83 -2.49
CA ALA A 68 -24.23 6.26 -2.28
C ALA A 68 -25.28 6.59 -1.20
N ASP A 69 -26.22 5.68 -0.94
CA ASP A 69 -27.29 5.87 0.06
C ASP A 69 -26.91 5.31 1.45
N ILE A 70 -25.72 4.71 1.58
CA ILE A 70 -25.26 4.05 2.81
C ILE A 70 -24.10 4.85 3.40
N GLU A 71 -24.36 5.54 4.51
CA GLU A 71 -23.33 6.27 5.25
C GLU A 71 -22.36 5.33 5.98
N VAL A 72 -21.09 5.73 5.98
CA VAL A 72 -20.03 5.05 6.74
C VAL A 72 -20.06 5.58 8.16
N ASN A 73 -20.19 4.67 9.11
CA ASN A 73 -20.19 4.92 10.54
C ASN A 73 -19.27 3.94 11.26
N ILE A 74 -19.14 4.09 12.57
CA ILE A 74 -18.19 3.29 13.34
C ILE A 74 -18.50 1.79 13.31
N GLU A 75 -19.75 1.38 13.05
CA GLU A 75 -20.15 -0.03 13.03
C GLU A 75 -19.78 -0.72 11.72
N ASN A 76 -19.80 0.00 10.59
CA ASN A 76 -19.56 -0.54 9.25
C ASN A 76 -18.21 -0.09 8.63
N VAL A 77 -17.40 0.67 9.36
CA VAL A 77 -16.13 1.22 8.87
C VAL A 77 -15.11 0.15 8.45
N GLU A 78 -15.11 -1.01 9.11
CA GLU A 78 -14.27 -2.15 8.71
C GLU A 78 -14.61 -2.64 7.31
N GLU A 79 -15.90 -2.82 7.04
CA GLU A 79 -16.39 -3.29 5.74
C GLU A 79 -16.04 -2.27 4.66
N TYR A 80 -16.29 -0.99 4.92
CA TYR A 80 -15.90 0.09 4.00
C TYR A 80 -14.39 0.08 3.70
N ALA A 81 -13.54 -0.07 4.71
CA ALA A 81 -12.08 -0.10 4.54
C ALA A 81 -11.60 -1.31 3.74
N GLU A 82 -12.22 -2.48 3.94
CA GLU A 82 -11.93 -3.70 3.20
C GLU A 82 -12.37 -3.58 1.74
N LEU A 83 -13.61 -3.16 1.49
CA LEU A 83 -14.13 -2.99 0.13
C LEU A 83 -13.36 -1.94 -0.66
N THR A 84 -12.99 -0.83 -0.01
CA THR A 84 -12.14 0.20 -0.63
C THR A 84 -10.77 -0.38 -1.01
N THR A 85 -10.17 -1.19 -0.13
CA THR A 85 -8.90 -1.88 -0.38
C THR A 85 -9.02 -2.82 -1.57
N GLN A 86 -10.03 -3.69 -1.56
CA GLN A 86 -10.27 -4.67 -2.61
C GLN A 86 -10.51 -3.97 -3.95
N PHE A 87 -11.29 -2.88 -3.96
CA PHE A 87 -11.49 -2.11 -5.17
C PHE A 87 -10.17 -1.53 -5.69
N CYS A 88 -9.35 -0.91 -4.83
CA CYS A 88 -8.10 -0.29 -5.25
C CYS A 88 -7.05 -1.28 -5.79
N LEU A 89 -7.02 -2.50 -5.27
CA LEU A 89 -5.96 -3.49 -5.56
C LEU A 89 -6.39 -4.62 -6.50
N ASP A 90 -7.67 -4.75 -6.79
CA ASP A 90 -8.21 -5.81 -7.65
C ASP A 90 -9.15 -5.21 -8.71
N LYS A 91 -10.41 -4.94 -8.35
CA LYS A 91 -11.46 -4.56 -9.31
C LYS A 91 -11.15 -3.28 -10.08
N GLY A 92 -10.63 -2.25 -9.40
CA GLY A 92 -10.34 -0.93 -9.95
C GLY A 92 -9.15 -0.90 -10.90
N ILE A 93 -8.28 -1.91 -10.84
CA ILE A 93 -7.11 -2.05 -11.73
C ILE A 93 -7.17 -3.30 -12.62
N ALA A 94 -8.30 -4.00 -12.65
CA ALA A 94 -8.43 -5.30 -13.31
C ALA A 94 -8.03 -5.26 -14.80
N ARG A 95 -8.38 -4.18 -15.51
CA ARG A 95 -8.04 -4.02 -16.93
C ARG A 95 -6.54 -3.86 -17.14
N GLN A 96 -5.88 -3.10 -16.27
CA GLN A 96 -4.44 -2.86 -16.29
C GLN A 96 -3.70 -4.15 -15.94
N LEU A 97 -4.19 -4.88 -14.93
CA LEU A 97 -3.62 -6.15 -14.50
C LEU A 97 -3.77 -7.23 -15.59
N GLU A 98 -4.92 -7.31 -16.27
CA GLU A 98 -5.13 -8.23 -17.39
C GLU A 98 -4.20 -7.92 -18.57
N ALA A 99 -4.06 -6.65 -18.93
CA ALA A 99 -3.14 -6.21 -19.98
C ALA A 99 -1.68 -6.53 -19.62
N PHE A 100 -1.29 -6.27 -18.37
CA PHE A 100 0.02 -6.61 -17.85
C PHE A 100 0.28 -8.12 -17.88
N TYR A 101 -0.65 -8.94 -17.37
CA TYR A 101 -0.57 -10.40 -17.38
C TYR A 101 -0.40 -10.94 -18.80
N LYS A 102 -1.22 -10.45 -19.75
CA LYS A 102 -1.11 -10.84 -21.17
C LYS A 102 0.25 -10.47 -21.76
N GLY A 103 0.68 -9.21 -21.58
CA GLY A 103 1.96 -8.73 -22.12
C GLY A 103 3.17 -9.45 -21.54
N PHE A 104 3.18 -9.67 -20.22
CA PHE A 104 4.24 -10.40 -19.55
C PHE A 104 4.30 -11.87 -20.01
N SER A 105 3.13 -12.52 -20.11
CA SER A 105 3.01 -13.93 -20.49
C SER A 105 3.42 -14.22 -21.95
N MET A 106 3.56 -13.19 -22.80
CA MET A 106 4.14 -13.33 -24.15
C MET A 106 5.64 -13.65 -24.12
N VAL A 107 6.35 -13.21 -23.08
CA VAL A 107 7.81 -13.40 -22.95
C VAL A 107 8.12 -14.48 -21.92
N PHE A 108 7.38 -14.52 -20.81
CA PHE A 108 7.59 -15.46 -19.73
C PHE A 108 6.24 -15.90 -19.11
N PRO A 109 5.89 -17.20 -19.13
CA PRO A 109 4.63 -17.68 -18.56
C PRO A 109 4.53 -17.35 -17.07
N MET A 110 3.56 -16.53 -16.68
CA MET A 110 3.45 -15.99 -15.32
C MET A 110 3.16 -17.09 -14.28
N GLU A 111 2.60 -18.23 -14.69
CA GLU A 111 2.35 -19.40 -13.81
C GLU A 111 3.64 -19.96 -13.23
N LYS A 112 4.78 -19.80 -13.93
CA LYS A 112 6.08 -20.23 -13.42
C LYS A 112 6.55 -19.40 -12.21
N LEU A 113 5.97 -18.22 -12.01
CA LEU A 113 6.26 -17.39 -10.85
C LEU A 113 5.54 -17.87 -9.58
N ALA A 114 4.58 -18.79 -9.69
CA ALA A 114 3.80 -19.28 -8.55
C ALA A 114 4.63 -20.02 -7.48
N ALA A 115 5.85 -20.43 -7.82
CA ALA A 115 6.78 -21.07 -6.88
C ALA A 115 7.53 -20.08 -5.97
N PHE A 116 7.48 -18.77 -6.27
CA PHE A 116 8.23 -17.75 -5.56
C PHE A 116 7.32 -16.91 -4.67
N SER A 117 7.83 -16.51 -3.51
CA SER A 117 7.23 -15.46 -2.69
C SER A 117 7.25 -14.10 -3.40
N PRO A 118 6.41 -13.13 -3.00
CA PRO A 118 6.46 -11.77 -3.55
C PRO A 118 7.85 -11.12 -3.45
N ASP A 119 8.56 -11.34 -2.34
CA ASP A 119 9.90 -10.77 -2.12
C ASP A 119 10.95 -11.38 -3.06
N GLU A 120 10.93 -12.71 -3.25
CA GLU A 120 11.81 -13.39 -4.21
C GLU A 120 11.51 -12.98 -5.65
N MET A 121 10.24 -12.79 -5.99
CA MET A 121 9.84 -12.29 -7.31
C MET A 121 10.38 -10.88 -7.56
N CYS A 122 10.24 -9.99 -6.58
CA CYS A 122 10.83 -8.64 -6.65
C CYS A 122 12.35 -8.70 -6.80
N MET A 123 13.04 -9.54 -6.03
CA MET A 123 14.49 -9.72 -6.15
C MET A 123 14.89 -10.26 -7.52
N MET A 124 14.14 -11.20 -8.10
CA MET A 124 14.43 -11.76 -9.42
C MET A 124 14.20 -10.76 -10.56
N LEU A 125 13.11 -9.97 -10.48
CA LEU A 125 12.73 -9.05 -11.55
C LEU A 125 13.45 -7.70 -11.46
N CYS A 126 13.59 -7.18 -10.24
CA CYS A 126 14.11 -5.83 -10.00
C CYS A 126 15.57 -5.87 -9.50
N GLY A 127 16.08 -7.01 -9.03
CA GLY A 127 17.36 -7.09 -8.33
C GLY A 127 17.28 -6.56 -6.90
N ASP A 128 18.42 -6.57 -6.21
CA ASP A 128 18.55 -5.87 -4.93
C ASP A 128 18.41 -4.36 -5.14
N GLN A 129 17.43 -3.75 -4.49
CA GLN A 129 17.14 -2.32 -4.61
C GLN A 129 18.05 -1.46 -3.72
N ASN A 130 18.70 -2.06 -2.71
CA ASN A 130 19.62 -1.34 -1.83
C ASN A 130 20.90 -2.17 -1.59
N PRO A 131 21.68 -2.42 -2.66
CA PRO A 131 22.91 -3.17 -2.55
C PRO A 131 23.92 -2.40 -1.69
N GLU A 132 24.41 -3.05 -0.64
CA GLU A 132 25.54 -2.55 0.12
C GLU A 132 26.84 -2.85 -0.64
N TRP A 133 27.50 -1.81 -1.12
CA TRP A 133 28.79 -1.93 -1.80
C TRP A 133 29.90 -1.71 -0.80
N SER A 134 30.82 -2.66 -0.68
CA SER A 134 32.08 -2.39 0.00
C SER A 134 33.04 -1.63 -0.92
N ARG A 135 34.07 -1.03 -0.31
CA ARG A 135 35.15 -0.41 -1.09
C ARG A 135 35.85 -1.43 -1.98
N ASP A 136 36.00 -2.67 -1.51
CA ASP A 136 36.66 -3.73 -2.26
C ASP A 136 35.82 -4.15 -3.47
N ASP A 137 34.49 -4.19 -3.34
CA ASP A 137 33.59 -4.44 -4.48
C ASP A 137 33.77 -3.39 -5.56
N LEU A 138 33.81 -2.11 -5.17
CA LEU A 138 34.04 -1.01 -6.12
C LEU A 138 35.41 -1.14 -6.80
N ILE A 139 36.46 -1.48 -6.07
CA ILE A 139 37.80 -1.66 -6.65
C ILE A 139 37.82 -2.84 -7.62
N ASN A 140 37.18 -3.96 -7.27
CA ASN A 140 37.22 -5.19 -8.05
C ASN A 140 36.35 -5.09 -9.31
N TYR A 141 35.16 -4.51 -9.20
CA TYR A 141 34.14 -4.50 -10.26
C TYR A 141 34.02 -3.17 -11.03
N THR A 142 34.87 -2.18 -10.74
CA THR A 142 34.98 -0.96 -11.56
C THR A 142 36.27 -0.98 -12.39
N GLU A 143 36.16 -0.63 -13.67
CA GLU A 143 37.31 -0.42 -14.55
C GLU A 143 37.55 1.08 -14.79
N PRO A 144 38.58 1.70 -14.19
CA PRO A 144 38.89 3.11 -14.43
C PRO A 144 39.41 3.32 -15.86
N LYS A 145 38.88 4.32 -16.57
CA LYS A 145 39.30 4.71 -17.93
C LYS A 145 39.97 6.08 -17.93
N LEU A 146 40.51 6.51 -19.08
CA LEU A 146 41.09 7.86 -19.28
C LEU A 146 42.26 8.22 -18.33
N GLY A 147 43.14 7.26 -18.05
CA GLY A 147 44.35 7.48 -17.24
C GLY A 147 44.13 7.38 -15.73
N TYR A 148 42.89 7.19 -15.27
CA TYR A 148 42.61 6.82 -13.89
C TYR A 148 43.04 5.38 -13.62
N THR A 149 43.48 5.10 -12.40
CA THR A 149 43.89 3.74 -11.98
C THR A 149 43.29 3.39 -10.63
N LYS A 150 43.12 2.10 -10.36
CA LYS A 150 42.53 1.58 -9.12
C LYS A 150 43.31 1.97 -7.85
N ARG A 151 44.55 2.43 -8.01
CA ARG A 151 45.45 2.85 -6.92
C ARG A 151 45.13 4.23 -6.37
N GLN A 152 44.26 5.01 -7.02
CA GLN A 152 43.92 6.37 -6.56
C GLN A 152 42.89 6.32 -5.41
N PRO A 153 43.25 6.71 -4.18
CA PRO A 153 42.40 6.47 -2.99
C PRO A 153 41.07 7.23 -3.00
N ARG A 154 40.98 8.34 -3.76
CA ARG A 154 39.77 9.19 -3.84
C ARG A 154 38.69 8.62 -4.75
N LEU A 155 39.04 7.69 -5.64
CA LEU A 155 38.11 7.20 -6.67
C LEU A 155 36.98 6.33 -6.09
N PHE A 156 37.25 5.62 -5.00
CA PHE A 156 36.35 4.63 -4.40
C PHE A 156 35.94 5.00 -2.96
N LYS A 157 35.70 6.29 -2.72
CA LYS A 157 35.26 6.78 -1.41
C LYS A 157 33.74 6.72 -1.34
N ILE A 158 33.21 5.77 -0.57
CA ILE A 158 31.78 5.65 -0.27
C ILE A 158 31.45 6.61 0.89
N ARG A 159 30.29 7.25 0.84
CA ARG A 159 29.88 8.34 1.73
C ARG A 159 28.95 7.84 2.82
#